data_AF-A0A8R1E874-F1
#
_entry.id   AF-A0A8R1E874-F1
#
_cell.length_a   1.000
_cell.length_b   1.000
_cell.length_c   1.000
_cell.angle_alpha   90.00
_cell.angle_beta   90.00
_cell.angle_gamma   90.00
#
_symmetry.space_group_name_H-M   'P 1'
#
loop_
_entity.id
_entity.type
_entity.pdbx_description
1 polymer ?
#
loop_
_entity_poly.entity_id
_entity_poly.type
_entity_poly.pdbx_seq_one_letter_code
_entity_poly.pdbx_strand_id
1 'polypeptide(L)'
;MEIRIDALMKMKLTPKSVKGKVTIEEIQFTTRSPRVLLQEELDDAGFLSREILQRMVNDILKQGIPIPIHPLFKIVKPKLTLLPRSMLLETNFLLNEHIISQLTAETLVA
;
A
#
# COMPACT_ATOMS: atom_id res chain seq x y z
N MET A 1 5.08 -2.21 -28.33
CA MET A 1 3.89 -1.83 -27.55
C MET A 1 4.37 -1.00 -26.39
N GLU A 2 3.73 0.13 -26.14
CA GLU A 2 3.99 0.99 -25.00
C GLU A 2 2.71 1.09 -24.18
N ILE A 3 2.83 1.10 -22.86
CA ILE A 3 1.69 1.19 -21.95
C ILE A 3 1.94 2.39 -21.05
N ARG A 4 1.05 3.37 -21.09
CA ARG A 4 1.01 4.47 -20.13
C ARG A 4 -0.18 4.26 -19.22
N ILE A 5 0.06 4.37 -17.91
CA ILE A 5 -0.98 4.26 -16.89
C ILE A 5 -0.80 5.43 -15.95
N ASP A 6 -1.82 6.27 -15.88
CA ASP A 6 -1.91 7.35 -14.89
C ASP A 6 -2.90 6.94 -13.81
N ALA A 7 -2.44 6.97 -12.57
CA ALA A 7 -3.21 6.46 -11.44
C ALA A 7 -2.94 7.24 -10.16
N LEU A 8 -3.99 7.40 -9.36
CA LEU A 8 -3.94 8.04 -8.07
C LEU A 8 -3.96 6.99 -6.96
N MET A 9 -2.95 7.03 -6.09
CA MET A 9 -2.87 6.15 -4.92
C MET A 9 -3.28 6.91 -3.65
N LYS A 10 -4.28 6.39 -2.93
CA LYS A 10 -4.64 6.82 -1.58
C LYS A 10 -4.14 5.79 -0.58
N MET A 11 -3.46 6.25 0.46
CA MET A 11 -2.95 5.39 1.53
C MET A 11 -3.68 5.68 2.83
N LYS A 12 -3.98 4.63 3.58
CA LYS A 12 -4.58 4.71 4.91
C LYS A 12 -3.72 3.96 5.89
N LEU A 13 -3.31 4.67 6.93
CA LEU A 13 -2.55 4.13 8.04
C LEU A 13 -3.50 3.55 9.09
N THR A 14 -3.18 2.35 9.57
CA THR A 14 -3.83 1.73 10.72
C THR A 14 -2.76 1.40 11.77
N PRO A 15 -3.13 1.10 13.02
CA PRO A 15 -2.16 0.79 14.07
C PRO A 15 -1.27 -0.43 13.80
N LYS A 16 -1.62 -1.28 12.82
CA LYS A 16 -0.89 -2.53 12.52
C LYS A 16 -0.42 -2.63 11.08
N SER A 17 -1.02 -1.87 10.15
CA SER A 17 -0.69 -1.95 8.74
C SER A 17 -0.96 -0.66 7.99
N VAL A 18 -0.23 -0.47 6.90
CA VAL A 18 -0.49 0.55 5.89
C VAL A 18 -1.29 -0.10 4.76
N LYS A 19 -2.47 0.45 4.46
CA LYS A 19 -3.33 -0.03 3.37
C LYS A 19 -3.35 0.97 2.23
N GLY A 20 -3.45 0.48 1.00
CA GLY A 20 -3.53 1.30 -0.19
C GLY A 20 -4.86 1.12 -0.91
N LYS A 21 -5.25 2.13 -1.68
CA LYS A 21 -6.26 2.04 -2.73
C LYS A 21 -5.77 2.83 -3.93
N VAL A 22 -5.74 2.21 -5.10
CA VAL A 22 -5.40 2.82 -6.38
C VAL A 22 -6.66 3.05 -7.18
N THR A 23 -6.74 4.22 -7.80
CA THR A 23 -7.72 4.56 -8.83
C THR A 23 -6.95 4.83 -10.12
N ILE A 24 -7.23 4.06 -11.18
CA ILE A 24 -6.62 4.30 -12.49
C ILE A 24 -7.45 5.38 -13.20
N GLU A 25 -6.82 6.50 -13.52
CA GLU A 25 -7.45 7.63 -14.21
C GLU A 25 -7.44 7.40 -15.71
N GLU A 26 -6.27 7.02 -16.25
CA GLU A 26 -6.06 6.81 -17.67
C GLU A 26 -5.18 5.58 -17.93
N ILE A 27 -5.51 4.86 -19.00
CA ILE A 27 -4.68 3.78 -19.55
C ILE A 27 -4.63 3.94 -21.06
N GLN A 28 -3.42 3.98 -21.62
CA GLN A 28 -3.19 4.09 -23.05
C GLN A 28 -2.23 2.97 -23.50
N PHE A 29 -2.63 2.24 -24.53
CA PHE A 29 -1.80 1.22 -25.17
C PHE A 29 -1.38 1.70 -26.54
N THR A 30 -0.11 2.05 -26.74
CA THR A 30 0.37 2.48 -28.07
C THR A 30 1.00 1.31 -28.81
N THR A 31 0.48 0.99 -30.00
CA THR A 31 1.16 0.02 -30.87
C THR A 31 2.45 0.61 -31.44
N ARG A 32 3.54 -0.17 -31.40
CA ARG A 32 4.80 0.17 -32.09
C ARG A 32 4.94 -0.58 -33.42
N SER A 33 4.05 -1.52 -33.70
CA SER A 33 4.02 -2.30 -34.94
C SER A 33 2.57 -2.65 -35.29
N PRO A 34 1.94 -1.94 -36.23
CA PRO A 34 0.51 -2.10 -36.54
C PRO A 34 0.18 -3.38 -37.31
N ARG A 35 1.14 -4.28 -37.56
CA ARG A 35 0.93 -5.50 -38.36
C ARG A 35 0.14 -6.60 -37.62
N VAL A 36 -0.03 -6.50 -36.30
CA VAL A 36 -0.63 -7.57 -35.48
C VAL A 36 -1.91 -7.12 -34.78
N LEU A 37 -1.95 -5.87 -34.28
CA LEU A 37 -3.12 -5.30 -33.61
C LEU A 37 -3.30 -3.86 -34.09
N LEU A 38 -4.53 -3.54 -34.47
CA LEU A 38 -4.92 -2.17 -34.77
C LEU A 38 -5.00 -1.36 -33.47
N GLN A 39 -4.80 -0.04 -33.59
CA GLN A 39 -4.85 0.84 -32.42
C GLN A 39 -6.26 0.87 -31.80
N GLU A 40 -7.32 0.78 -32.62
CA GLU A 40 -8.70 0.73 -32.15
C GLU A 40 -8.98 -0.50 -31.28
N GLU A 41 -8.47 -1.68 -31.68
CA GLU A 41 -8.60 -2.92 -30.90
C GLU A 41 -7.86 -2.82 -29.56
N LEU A 42 -6.73 -2.09 -29.55
CA LEU A 42 -5.98 -1.81 -28.32
C LEU A 42 -6.72 -0.81 -27.42
N ASP A 43 -7.38 0.19 -27.98
CA ASP A 43 -8.13 1.18 -27.20
C ASP A 43 -9.31 0.52 -26.47
N ASP A 44 -10.04 -0.38 -27.15
CA ASP A 44 -11.11 -1.19 -26.55
C ASP A 44 -10.58 -2.11 -25.43
N ALA A 45 -9.45 -2.77 -25.67
CA ALA A 45 -8.76 -3.55 -24.65
C ALA A 45 -8.28 -2.67 -23.47
N GLY A 46 -7.88 -1.42 -23.75
CA GLY A 46 -7.54 -0.38 -22.79
C GLY A 46 -8.67 -0.16 -21.79
N PHE A 47 -9.86 0.09 -22.29
CA PHE A 47 -11.02 0.35 -21.46
C PHE A 47 -11.35 -0.82 -20.51
N LEU A 48 -11.37 -2.05 -21.03
CA LEU A 48 -11.65 -3.26 -20.24
C LEU A 48 -10.55 -3.55 -19.22
N SER A 49 -9.28 -3.40 -19.64
CA SER A 49 -8.14 -3.69 -18.77
C SER A 49 -8.07 -2.76 -17.58
N ARG A 50 -8.53 -1.50 -17.69
CA ARG A 50 -8.55 -0.54 -16.58
C ARG A 50 -9.25 -1.08 -15.35
N GLU A 51 -10.47 -1.60 -15.51
CA GLU A 51 -11.28 -2.05 -14.37
C GLU A 51 -10.68 -3.31 -13.73
N ILE A 52 -10.26 -4.25 -14.57
CA ILE A 52 -9.64 -5.51 -14.13
C ILE A 52 -8.34 -5.24 -13.38
N LEU A 53 -7.44 -4.44 -13.96
CA LEU A 53 -6.15 -4.08 -13.36
C LEU A 53 -6.36 -3.33 -12.04
N GLN A 54 -7.27 -2.35 -12.02
CA GLN A 54 -7.58 -1.60 -10.81
C GLN A 54 -8.09 -2.54 -9.71
N ARG A 55 -8.97 -3.49 -10.03
CA ARG A 55 -9.49 -4.47 -9.06
C ARG A 55 -8.38 -5.36 -8.53
N MET A 56 -7.57 -5.94 -9.42
CA MET A 56 -6.45 -6.82 -9.04
C MET A 56 -5.46 -6.11 -8.12
N VAL A 57 -5.04 -4.89 -8.48
CA VAL A 57 -4.10 -4.10 -7.66
C VAL A 57 -4.72 -3.73 -6.31
N ASN A 58 -5.99 -3.34 -6.29
CA ASN A 58 -6.68 -3.02 -5.04
C ASN A 58 -6.85 -4.22 -4.12
N ASP A 59 -7.10 -5.41 -4.64
CA ASP A 59 -7.21 -6.63 -3.83
C ASP A 59 -5.89 -6.96 -3.12
N ILE A 60 -4.74 -6.73 -3.78
CA ILE A 60 -3.42 -6.84 -3.17
C ILE A 60 -3.23 -5.76 -2.10
N LEU A 61 -3.47 -4.48 -2.44
CA LEU A 61 -3.26 -3.35 -1.53
C LEU A 61 -4.20 -3.34 -0.31
N LYS A 62 -5.36 -3.99 -0.42
CA LYS A 62 -6.35 -4.14 0.66
C LYS A 62 -5.83 -5.00 1.81
N GLN A 63 -4.99 -5.99 1.52
CA GLN A 63 -4.30 -6.78 2.55
C GLN A 63 -3.42 -5.86 3.41
N GLY A 64 -2.77 -4.91 2.76
CA GLY A 64 -1.89 -3.92 3.38
C GLY A 64 -0.53 -4.51 3.77
N ILE A 65 0.40 -3.63 4.07
CA ILE A 65 1.74 -3.98 4.51
C ILE A 65 1.79 -3.83 6.04
N PRO A 66 2.12 -4.89 6.80
CA PRO A 66 2.21 -4.81 8.25
C PRO A 66 3.36 -3.89 8.67
N ILE A 67 3.14 -3.12 9.74
CA ILE A 67 4.20 -2.29 10.33
C ILE A 67 4.96 -3.18 11.32
N PRO A 68 6.30 -3.33 11.20
CA PRO A 68 7.08 -4.23 12.03
C PRO A 68 7.29 -3.62 13.42
N ILE A 69 6.34 -3.86 14.32
CA ILE A 69 6.34 -3.28 15.66
C ILE A 69 6.30 -4.37 16.69
N HIS A 70 7.21 -4.29 17.66
CA HIS A 70 7.25 -5.21 18.77
C HIS A 70 5.97 -5.10 19.60
N PRO A 71 5.35 -6.20 20.07
CA PRO A 71 4.11 -6.18 20.87
C PRO A 71 4.15 -5.32 22.14
N LEU A 72 5.36 -5.00 22.62
CA LEU A 72 5.59 -4.04 23.71
C LEU A 72 5.10 -2.63 23.38
N PHE A 73 5.10 -2.26 22.10
CA PHE A 73 4.79 -0.90 21.67
C PHE A 73 3.39 -0.85 21.05
N LYS A 74 2.56 0.03 21.58
CA LYS A 74 1.29 0.43 20.98
C LYS A 74 1.47 1.78 20.30
N ILE A 75 1.29 1.83 18.98
CA ILE A 75 1.39 3.07 18.22
C ILE A 75 0.28 4.05 18.61
N VAL A 76 0.61 5.34 18.75
CA VAL A 76 -0.32 6.44 19.01
C VAL A 76 -0.12 7.61 18.06
N LYS A 77 -1.22 8.09 17.48
CA LYS A 77 -1.26 9.22 16.53
C LYS A 77 -0.21 9.09 15.41
N PRO A 78 -0.23 7.99 14.63
CA PRO A 78 0.76 7.82 13.58
C PRO A 78 0.49 8.76 12.42
N LYS A 79 1.55 9.31 11.84
CA LYS A 79 1.56 10.22 10.70
C LYS A 79 2.39 9.60 9.59
N LEU A 80 1.85 9.59 8.37
CA LEU A 80 2.52 9.09 7.18
C LEU A 80 2.85 10.26 6.25
N THR A 81 4.12 10.41 5.90
CA THR A 81 4.59 11.43 4.95
C THR A 81 5.23 10.75 3.75
N LEU A 82 4.78 11.13 2.54
CA LEU A 82 5.33 10.65 1.29
C LEU A 82 6.56 11.49 0.90
N LEU A 83 7.67 10.82 0.64
CA LEU A 83 8.90 11.39 0.12
C LEU A 83 9.16 10.79 -1.29
N PRO A 84 10.04 11.39 -2.12
CA PRO A 84 10.19 10.98 -3.52
C PRO A 84 10.51 9.49 -3.76
N ARG A 85 11.11 8.81 -2.78
CA ARG A 85 11.48 7.38 -2.86
C ARG A 85 11.27 6.61 -1.55
N SER A 86 10.55 7.19 -0.61
CA SER A 86 10.35 6.59 0.70
C SER A 86 9.06 7.07 1.33
N MET A 87 8.63 6.32 2.34
CA MET A 87 7.53 6.73 3.20
C MET A 87 8.07 6.86 4.61
N LEU A 88 7.85 8.02 5.21
CA LEU A 88 8.21 8.27 6.59
C LEU A 88 6.98 8.05 7.47
N LEU A 89 7.09 7.11 8.40
CA LEU A 89 6.09 6.85 9.44
C LEU A 89 6.59 7.45 10.76
N GLU A 90 5.95 8.53 11.21
CA GLU A 90 6.26 9.20 12.47
C GLU A 90 5.16 8.91 13.48
N THR A 91 5.51 8.52 14.71
CA THR A 91 4.50 8.21 15.72
C THR A 91 5.04 8.21 17.14
N ASN A 92 4.14 8.45 18.10
CA ASN A 92 4.40 8.19 19.51
C ASN A 92 4.10 6.72 19.83
N PHE A 93 4.68 6.19 20.90
CA PHE A 93 4.37 4.85 21.37
C PHE A 93 3.98 4.86 22.85
N LEU A 94 3.12 3.92 23.22
CA LEU A 94 2.86 3.54 24.61
C LEU A 94 3.43 2.15 24.86
N LEU A 95 3.93 1.93 26.06
CA LEU A 95 4.38 0.62 26.49
C LEU A 95 3.19 -0.20 26.98
N ASN A 96 3.19 -1.49 26.67
CA ASN A 96 2.22 -2.43 27.21
C ASN A 96 2.57 -2.78 28.66
N GLU A 97 1.89 -2.15 29.60
CA GLU A 97 2.12 -2.31 31.05
C GLU A 97 2.07 -3.78 31.51
N HIS A 98 1.22 -4.61 30.90
CA HIS A 98 1.12 -6.03 31.25
C HIS A 98 2.38 -6.82 30.88
N ILE A 99 2.96 -6.55 29.71
CA ILE A 99 4.19 -7.22 29.30
C ILE A 99 5.37 -6.68 30.11
N ILE A 100 5.39 -5.37 30.37
CA ILE A 100 6.43 -4.76 31.23
C ILE A 100 6.37 -5.35 32.64
N SER A 101 5.18 -5.52 33.23
CA SER A 101 5.05 -6.09 34.58
C SER A 101 5.46 -7.56 34.64
N GLN A 102 5.22 -8.35 33.59
CA GLN A 102 5.74 -9.72 33.50
C GLN A 102 7.28 -9.74 33.45
N LEU A 103 7.87 -8.90 32.59
CA LEU A 103 9.32 -8.80 32.45
C LEU A 103 10.00 -8.32 33.73
N THR A 104 9.39 -7.37 34.45
CA THR A 104 9.96 -6.84 35.70
C THR A 104 9.70 -7.74 36.90
N ALA A 105 8.58 -8.49 36.92
CA ALA A 105 8.29 -9.47 37.96
C ALA A 105 9.27 -10.65 37.92
N GLU A 106 9.70 -11.09 36.74
CA GLU A 106 10.76 -12.12 36.61
C GLU A 106 12.09 -11.64 37.19
N THR A 107 12.43 -10.35 37.06
CA THR A 107 13.68 -9.80 37.64
C THR A 107 13.65 -9.55 39.14
N LEU A 108 12.48 -9.54 39.80
CA LEU A 108 12.35 -9.32 41.25
C LEU A 108 12.47 -10.60 42.09
N VAL A 109 12.56 -11.78 41.44
CA VAL A 109 12.61 -13.10 42.10
C VAL A 109 13.96 -13.82 41.88
N ALA A 110 14.97 -13.12 41.33
CA ALA A 110 16.34 -13.64 41.15
C ALA A 110 17.33 -13.00 42.13
#